data_AF-E9GGF4-F1
#
_entry.id   AF-E9GGF4-F1
#
_cell.length_a   1.000
_cell.length_b   1.000
_cell.length_c   1.000
_cell.angle_alpha   90.00
_cell.angle_beta   90.00
_cell.angle_gamma   90.00
#
_symmetry.space_group_name_H-M   'P 1'
#
loop_
_entity.id
_entity.type
_entity.pdbx_description
1 polymer ?
#
loop_
_entity_poly.entity_id
_entity_poly.type
_entity_poly.pdbx_seq_one_letter_code
_entity_poly.pdbx_strand_id
1 'polypeptide(L)'
;MISEIKEFLATNVAAFASSIPPRKQTSGGGGVCGFLTGSVNPGNRNVKGTFWAEQSDAGGCQMPQGDYAVTDAIALGQSQALENLKWRQGLCGQVLRIDCGNGPIDAVVASTCNLNSDSCGVDMIGKTWRRATSNKSPGIVDCSVSLTNRNPLNGNDAICYYRPNSETNNNYYAILGVVNTGGRISSSAVAAGVTGRRNNDGWFEFNGSGSPKFQKNAEVVFRYEDGSSSSFQIGNCRNGGQVQIFR
;
A
#
# COMPACT_ATOMS: atom_id res chain seq x y z
N MET A 1 -12.81 42.27 41.95
CA MET A 1 -11.38 41.94 42.18
C MET A 1 -10.75 41.71 40.81
N ILE A 2 -10.28 42.80 40.17
CA ILE A 2 -8.85 43.15 39.97
C ILE A 2 -8.27 42.25 38.85
N SER A 3 -8.42 42.66 37.59
CA SER A 3 -7.52 43.49 36.76
C SER A 3 -6.42 42.64 36.07
N GLU A 4 -6.48 42.49 34.75
CA GLU A 4 -5.57 43.14 33.78
C GLU A 4 -4.08 42.89 34.05
N ILE A 5 -3.39 42.22 33.11
CA ILE A 5 -2.12 42.72 32.52
C ILE A 5 -2.08 42.31 31.04
N LYS A 6 -2.03 43.33 30.19
CA LYS A 6 -1.67 43.30 28.77
C LYS A 6 -0.15 43.31 28.60
N GLU A 7 0.31 42.58 27.58
CA GLU A 7 1.25 43.06 26.54
C GLU A 7 2.65 43.55 26.97
N PHE A 8 3.71 42.85 26.54
CA PHE A 8 5.02 43.48 26.32
C PHE A 8 5.83 42.78 25.21
N LEU A 9 5.98 43.54 24.11
CA LEU A 9 7.13 43.66 23.19
C LEU A 9 7.65 42.47 22.37
N ALA A 10 7.50 42.65 21.05
CA ALA A 10 8.50 42.27 20.05
C ALA A 10 9.84 43.00 20.30
N THR A 11 10.99 42.39 20.01
CA THR A 11 11.86 42.65 18.84
C THR A 11 13.20 41.89 19.00
N ASN A 12 13.73 41.42 17.86
CA ASN A 12 15.16 41.45 17.48
C ASN A 12 16.12 40.25 17.71
N VAL A 13 16.65 39.81 16.54
CA VAL A 13 18.08 39.56 16.22
C VAL A 13 18.56 38.10 16.07
N ALA A 14 18.77 37.77 14.79
CA ALA A 14 19.91 37.09 14.16
C ALA A 14 20.18 35.59 14.40
N ALA A 15 20.15 34.90 13.25
CA ALA A 15 21.23 34.07 12.71
C ALA A 15 21.91 33.06 13.63
N PHE A 16 21.59 31.79 13.43
CA PHE A 16 22.57 30.71 13.54
C PHE A 16 22.54 29.87 12.26
N ALA A 17 23.37 30.30 11.30
CA ALA A 17 23.93 29.41 10.30
C ALA A 17 24.95 28.50 11.02
N SER A 18 24.68 27.20 11.03
CA SER A 18 25.61 26.19 11.54
C SER A 18 26.41 25.61 10.37
N SER A 19 27.72 25.73 10.50
CA SER A 19 28.78 25.51 9.54
C SER A 19 29.01 24.04 9.19
N ILE A 20 28.84 23.69 7.91
CA ILE A 20 29.42 22.47 7.33
C ILE A 20 30.85 22.79 6.87
N PRO A 21 31.89 22.09 7.32
CA PRO A 21 33.25 22.32 6.83
C PRO A 21 33.39 21.83 5.37
N PRO A 22 34.17 22.53 4.52
CA PRO A 22 34.34 22.12 3.13
C PRO A 22 35.22 20.86 3.05
N ARG A 23 34.70 19.81 2.42
CA ARG A 23 35.48 18.61 2.10
C ARG A 23 36.38 18.90 0.90
N LYS A 24 37.69 18.69 1.08
CA LYS A 24 38.75 18.81 0.08
C LYS A 24 38.34 18.16 -1.26
N GLN A 25 38.43 18.93 -2.34
CA GLN A 25 38.56 18.41 -3.69
C GLN A 25 39.92 17.72 -3.84
N THR A 26 39.91 16.43 -4.15
CA THR A 26 41.03 15.77 -4.81
C THR A 26 40.56 15.32 -6.19
N SER A 27 41.11 15.99 -7.20
CA SER A 27 41.00 15.71 -8.62
C SER A 27 41.62 14.35 -8.97
N GLY A 28 40.94 13.57 -9.80
CA GLY A 28 41.57 12.46 -10.52
C GLY A 28 40.58 11.53 -11.22
N GLY A 29 40.62 11.52 -12.56
CA GLY A 29 40.25 10.36 -13.37
C GLY A 29 38.82 10.34 -13.90
N GLY A 30 38.67 10.62 -15.20
CA GLY A 30 37.41 10.56 -15.92
C GLY A 30 36.84 9.15 -16.07
N GLY A 31 35.52 9.09 -16.17
CA GLY A 31 34.72 7.92 -16.50
C GLY A 31 33.26 8.35 -16.61
N VAL A 32 32.82 8.61 -17.83
CA VAL A 32 31.43 8.95 -18.16
C VAL A 32 30.57 7.72 -17.86
N CYS A 33 29.73 7.77 -16.82
CA CYS A 33 28.67 6.80 -16.59
C CYS A 33 27.36 7.55 -16.30
N GLY A 34 26.31 7.09 -16.97
CA GLY A 34 25.05 7.80 -17.21
C GLY A 34 24.33 8.33 -15.98
N PHE A 35 23.60 9.41 -16.22
CA PHE A 35 22.51 9.90 -15.39
C PHE A 35 21.52 8.76 -15.08
N LEU A 36 21.57 8.23 -13.86
CA LEU A 36 20.43 7.52 -13.26
C LEU A 36 19.46 8.57 -12.70
N THR A 37 18.62 9.15 -13.56
CA THR A 37 17.44 9.89 -13.09
C THR A 37 16.36 8.91 -12.70
N GLY A 38 16.41 8.49 -11.45
CA GLY A 38 15.38 7.68 -10.80
C GLY A 38 15.82 7.48 -9.37
N SER A 39 15.32 8.33 -8.47
CA SER A 39 15.53 8.16 -7.03
C SER A 39 14.91 6.82 -6.62
N VAL A 40 15.73 5.77 -6.59
CA VAL A 40 15.34 4.50 -6.00
C VAL A 40 15.25 4.78 -4.51
N ASN A 41 14.03 4.89 -3.97
CA ASN A 41 13.86 4.85 -2.52
C ASN A 41 14.67 3.63 -2.02
N PRO A 42 15.65 3.80 -1.13
CA PRO A 42 16.41 2.68 -0.62
C PRO A 42 15.43 1.85 0.19
N GLY A 43 14.83 0.83 -0.44
CA GLY A 43 13.82 -0.01 0.19
C GLY A 43 14.32 -0.60 1.50
N ASN A 44 13.39 -0.95 2.37
CA ASN A 44 13.69 -1.49 3.69
C ASN A 44 14.44 -2.82 3.51
N ARG A 45 15.58 -2.98 4.17
CA ARG A 45 16.53 -4.09 3.96
C ARG A 45 16.43 -5.14 5.05
N ASN A 46 17.04 -6.29 4.82
CA ASN A 46 17.05 -7.43 5.75
C ASN A 46 15.64 -7.90 6.11
N VAL A 47 14.70 -7.74 5.16
CA VAL A 47 13.34 -8.23 5.30
C VAL A 47 13.36 -9.72 4.99
N LYS A 48 12.90 -10.54 5.94
CA LYS A 48 12.79 -11.99 5.74
C LYS A 48 11.82 -12.29 4.61
N GLY A 49 12.34 -12.87 3.53
CA GLY A 49 11.59 -13.46 2.44
C GLY A 49 11.42 -14.95 2.65
N THR A 50 10.18 -15.44 2.59
CA THR A 50 9.83 -16.86 2.68
C THR A 50 8.95 -17.30 1.52
N PHE A 51 8.65 -18.58 1.46
CA PHE A 51 7.71 -19.18 0.51
C PHE A 51 6.46 -19.66 1.24
N TRP A 52 5.31 -19.23 0.73
CA TRP A 52 4.01 -19.51 1.31
C TRP A 52 3.38 -20.78 0.70
N ALA A 53 3.17 -20.75 -0.62
CA ALA A 53 2.45 -21.75 -1.39
C ALA A 53 2.69 -21.56 -2.89
N GLU A 54 2.32 -22.54 -3.74
CA GLU A 54 2.48 -22.38 -5.19
C GLU A 54 1.59 -21.29 -5.80
N GLN A 55 0.41 -21.06 -5.23
CA GLN A 55 -0.53 -20.03 -5.64
C GLN A 55 -1.09 -19.33 -4.39
N SER A 56 -1.68 -18.14 -4.56
CA SER A 56 -2.35 -17.48 -3.44
C SER A 56 -3.61 -18.25 -3.03
N ASP A 57 -4.08 -18.02 -1.81
CA ASP A 57 -5.45 -18.36 -1.42
C ASP A 57 -6.37 -17.14 -1.54
N ALA A 58 -7.61 -17.31 -1.08
CA ALA A 58 -8.59 -16.22 -1.05
C ALA A 58 -8.31 -15.17 0.05
N GLY A 59 -7.21 -15.33 0.80
CA GLY A 59 -7.01 -14.91 2.19
C GLY A 59 -7.03 -13.41 2.46
N GLY A 60 -6.01 -12.94 3.17
CA GLY A 60 -6.10 -11.78 4.06
C GLY A 60 -6.37 -10.42 3.42
N CYS A 61 -6.50 -10.31 2.09
CA CYS A 61 -6.88 -9.07 1.40
C CYS A 61 -8.09 -9.20 0.47
N GLN A 62 -8.57 -10.42 0.20
CA GLN A 62 -9.68 -10.68 -0.73
C GLN A 62 -9.60 -9.88 -2.04
N MET A 63 -8.52 -10.08 -2.79
CA MET A 63 -8.26 -9.33 -4.03
C MET A 63 -9.39 -9.54 -5.07
N PRO A 64 -9.90 -8.49 -5.73
CA PRO A 64 -11.00 -8.64 -6.68
C PRO A 64 -10.52 -9.26 -7.99
N GLN A 65 -11.42 -9.91 -8.72
CA GLN A 65 -11.15 -10.32 -10.10
C GLN A 65 -10.91 -9.11 -11.01
N GLY A 66 -9.96 -9.25 -11.93
CA GLY A 66 -9.63 -8.21 -12.89
C GLY A 66 -8.47 -8.58 -13.80
N ASP A 67 -8.11 -7.66 -14.68
CA ASP A 67 -7.01 -7.79 -15.63
C ASP A 67 -5.69 -7.33 -14.99
N TYR A 68 -5.04 -8.22 -14.24
CA TYR A 68 -3.83 -7.92 -13.48
C TYR A 68 -2.59 -7.80 -14.37
N ALA A 69 -1.99 -6.61 -14.36
CA ALA A 69 -0.69 -6.34 -14.97
C ALA A 69 0.48 -6.89 -14.12
N VAL A 70 0.26 -7.02 -12.81
CA VAL A 70 1.20 -7.62 -11.85
C VAL A 70 0.65 -8.95 -11.38
N THR A 71 1.30 -10.03 -11.81
CA THR A 71 0.85 -11.40 -11.52
C THR A 71 1.60 -12.08 -10.38
N ASP A 72 2.69 -11.48 -9.93
CA ASP A 72 3.41 -11.92 -8.73
C ASP A 72 2.66 -11.45 -7.48
N ALA A 73 2.70 -12.26 -6.42
CA ALA A 73 1.95 -11.99 -5.21
C ALA A 73 2.71 -12.39 -3.95
N ILE A 74 2.40 -11.67 -2.87
CA ILE A 74 2.92 -11.93 -1.53
C ILE A 74 1.82 -11.89 -0.48
N ALA A 75 2.03 -12.63 0.59
CA ALA A 75 1.47 -12.34 1.89
C ALA A 75 2.46 -11.45 2.67
N LEU A 76 1.94 -10.40 3.31
CA LEU A 76 2.75 -9.41 4.02
C LEU A 76 2.63 -9.60 5.54
N GLY A 77 3.76 -9.54 6.23
CA GLY A 77 3.83 -9.70 7.68
C GLY A 77 4.09 -8.38 8.42
N GLN A 78 4.44 -8.49 9.70
CA GLN A 78 4.67 -7.34 10.57
C GLN A 78 6.10 -7.23 11.08
N SER A 79 7.06 -7.80 10.34
CA SER A 79 8.47 -7.71 10.72
C SER A 79 8.93 -6.26 10.92
N GLN A 80 9.75 -6.04 11.94
CA GLN A 80 10.37 -4.76 12.25
C GLN A 80 11.18 -4.20 11.07
N ALA A 81 11.83 -5.08 10.31
CA ALA A 81 12.57 -4.72 9.10
C ALA A 81 11.69 -4.10 8.01
N LEU A 82 10.36 -4.27 8.06
CA LEU A 82 9.45 -3.60 7.13
C LEU A 82 9.13 -2.16 7.53
N GLU A 83 9.48 -1.68 8.72
CA GLU A 83 9.21 -0.30 9.17
C GLU A 83 7.75 0.15 8.89
N ASN A 84 7.58 1.19 8.08
CA ASN A 84 6.29 1.74 7.66
C ASN A 84 5.56 0.89 6.60
N LEU A 85 6.17 -0.20 6.12
CA LEU A 85 5.57 -1.19 5.22
C LEU A 85 5.14 -2.46 5.96
N LYS A 86 5.15 -2.47 7.29
CA LYS A 86 4.49 -3.52 8.07
C LYS A 86 3.05 -3.65 7.63
N TRP A 87 2.56 -4.89 7.61
CA TRP A 87 1.18 -5.16 7.28
C TRP A 87 0.25 -4.26 8.09
N ARG A 88 -0.59 -3.57 7.33
CA ARG A 88 -1.81 -2.89 7.76
C ARG A 88 -2.81 -2.99 6.63
N GLN A 89 -4.09 -2.85 6.96
CA GLN A 89 -5.19 -3.11 6.05
C GLN A 89 -5.13 -2.24 4.77
N GLY A 90 -4.56 -1.03 4.84
CA GLY A 90 -4.39 -0.14 3.67
C GLY A 90 -3.37 -0.64 2.63
N LEU A 91 -2.51 -1.61 2.96
CA LEU A 91 -1.53 -2.18 2.05
C LEU A 91 -2.11 -3.28 1.15
N CYS A 92 -3.32 -3.78 1.42
CA CYS A 92 -3.98 -4.73 0.55
C CYS A 92 -4.13 -4.16 -0.88
N GLY A 93 -3.69 -4.94 -1.87
CA GLY A 93 -3.70 -4.54 -3.28
C GLY A 93 -2.62 -3.54 -3.69
N GLN A 94 -1.74 -3.12 -2.78
CA GLN A 94 -0.56 -2.35 -3.16
C GLN A 94 0.47 -3.23 -3.85
N VAL A 95 1.29 -2.62 -4.71
CA VAL A 95 2.40 -3.29 -5.39
C VAL A 95 3.70 -2.92 -4.69
N LEU A 96 4.35 -3.91 -4.09
CA LEU A 96 5.67 -3.77 -3.49
C LEU A 96 6.73 -4.30 -4.45
N ARG A 97 7.88 -3.62 -4.49
CA ARG A 97 9.07 -4.09 -5.18
C ARG A 97 9.96 -4.82 -4.19
N ILE A 98 10.28 -6.07 -4.52
CA ILE A 98 11.04 -7.01 -3.69
C ILE A 98 12.29 -7.41 -4.46
N ASP A 99 13.45 -7.34 -3.81
CA ASP A 99 14.71 -7.87 -4.37
C ASP A 99 15.43 -8.71 -3.31
N CYS A 100 15.59 -10.00 -3.60
CA CYS A 100 16.27 -10.97 -2.74
C CYS A 100 17.65 -11.40 -3.30
N GLY A 101 18.27 -10.54 -4.11
CA GLY A 101 19.61 -10.72 -4.69
C GLY A 101 19.64 -11.23 -6.13
N ASN A 102 18.48 -11.42 -6.78
CA ASN A 102 18.37 -11.86 -8.18
C ASN A 102 17.56 -10.88 -9.04
N GLY A 103 17.50 -9.62 -8.60
CA GLY A 103 16.83 -8.54 -9.30
C GLY A 103 15.42 -8.25 -8.74
N PRO A 104 14.93 -7.03 -8.97
CA PRO A 104 13.66 -6.58 -8.40
C PRO A 104 12.45 -7.21 -9.09
N ILE A 105 11.45 -7.57 -8.30
CA ILE A 105 10.15 -8.07 -8.73
C ILE A 105 9.07 -7.23 -8.08
N ASP A 106 8.13 -6.75 -8.90
CA ASP A 106 6.92 -6.10 -8.42
C ASP A 106 5.88 -7.18 -8.09
N ALA A 107 5.35 -7.20 -6.87
CA ALA A 107 4.36 -8.17 -6.41
C ALA A 107 3.20 -7.50 -5.66
N VAL A 108 2.00 -8.02 -5.87
CA VAL A 108 0.78 -7.53 -5.20
C VAL A 108 0.71 -8.09 -3.78
N VAL A 109 0.39 -7.23 -2.81
CA VAL A 109 0.00 -7.66 -1.47
C VAL A 109 -1.39 -8.28 -1.52
N ALA A 110 -1.43 -9.60 -1.53
CA ALA A 110 -2.66 -10.39 -1.72
C ALA A 110 -3.15 -11.07 -0.42
N SER A 111 -2.30 -11.17 0.59
CA SER A 111 -2.65 -11.81 1.87
C SER A 111 -1.76 -11.31 3.02
N THR A 112 -1.88 -11.96 4.17
CA THR A 112 -1.14 -11.66 5.41
C THR A 112 -0.38 -12.88 5.89
N CYS A 113 0.78 -12.71 6.50
CA CYS A 113 1.53 -13.83 7.11
C CYS A 113 1.92 -13.52 8.55
N ASN A 114 1.71 -14.50 9.44
CA ASN A 114 2.12 -14.50 10.86
C ASN A 114 1.91 -13.15 11.58
N LEU A 115 0.67 -12.64 11.55
CA LEU A 115 0.32 -11.40 12.25
C LEU A 115 0.61 -11.52 13.75
N ASN A 116 0.96 -10.39 14.36
CA ASN A 116 1.42 -10.28 15.75
C ASN A 116 2.77 -10.98 16.02
N SER A 117 3.60 -11.13 14.99
CA SER A 117 4.95 -11.68 15.09
C SER A 117 5.95 -10.92 14.20
N ASP A 118 7.23 -10.93 14.60
CA ASP A 118 8.37 -10.45 13.82
C ASP A 118 8.96 -11.56 12.91
N SER A 119 8.28 -12.70 12.81
CA SER A 119 8.77 -13.85 12.04
C SER A 119 8.54 -13.71 10.53
N CYS A 120 7.56 -12.91 10.09
CA CYS A 120 7.26 -12.76 8.67
C CYS A 120 7.52 -11.33 8.15
N GLY A 121 8.35 -11.24 7.12
CA GLY A 121 8.51 -10.05 6.29
C GLY A 121 7.60 -10.13 5.07
N VAL A 122 8.07 -10.81 4.02
CA VAL A 122 7.30 -11.10 2.80
C VAL A 122 7.27 -12.60 2.56
N ASP A 123 6.09 -13.14 2.29
CA ASP A 123 5.89 -14.57 2.06
C ASP A 123 5.33 -14.79 0.65
N MET A 124 6.13 -15.36 -0.23
CA MET A 124 5.92 -15.32 -1.68
C MET A 124 5.16 -16.55 -2.18
N ILE A 125 4.35 -16.36 -3.25
CA ILE A 125 3.86 -17.50 -4.03
C ILE A 125 5.01 -18.13 -4.85
N GLY A 126 4.84 -19.37 -5.31
CA GLY A 126 5.90 -20.15 -5.95
C GLY A 126 6.56 -19.48 -7.15
N LYS A 127 5.77 -18.88 -8.04
CA LYS A 127 6.32 -18.11 -9.18
C LYS A 127 7.21 -16.96 -8.71
N THR A 128 6.76 -16.20 -7.72
CA THR A 128 7.48 -15.04 -7.17
C THR A 128 8.76 -15.48 -6.46
N TRP A 129 8.68 -16.53 -5.62
CA TRP A 129 9.84 -17.12 -4.95
C TRP A 129 10.92 -17.57 -5.93
N ARG A 130 10.53 -18.37 -6.93
CA ARG A 130 11.46 -18.90 -7.95
C ARG A 130 12.21 -17.79 -8.67
N ARG A 131 11.51 -16.71 -9.03
CA ARG A 131 12.12 -15.55 -9.68
C ARG A 131 13.02 -14.76 -8.72
N ALA A 132 12.56 -14.50 -7.49
CA ALA A 132 13.30 -13.68 -6.53
C ALA A 132 14.60 -14.35 -6.06
N THR A 133 14.62 -15.69 -6.04
CA THR A 133 15.70 -16.48 -5.44
C THR A 133 16.53 -17.26 -6.45
N SER A 134 16.19 -17.20 -7.74
CA SER A 134 16.76 -18.06 -8.79
C SER A 134 16.55 -19.56 -8.52
N ASN A 135 15.31 -19.95 -8.24
CA ASN A 135 14.87 -21.34 -7.99
C ASN A 135 15.55 -22.03 -6.80
N LYS A 136 15.92 -21.29 -5.74
CA LYS A 136 16.36 -21.93 -4.50
C LYS A 136 15.23 -22.76 -3.90
N SER A 137 15.58 -23.83 -3.18
CA SER A 137 14.62 -24.56 -2.34
C SER A 137 13.99 -23.61 -1.31
N PRO A 138 12.69 -23.77 -0.98
CA PRO A 138 12.02 -22.98 0.04
C PRO A 138 12.79 -22.89 1.36
N GLY A 139 12.82 -21.71 1.95
CA GLY A 139 13.56 -21.39 3.17
C GLY A 139 13.39 -19.92 3.53
N ILE A 140 14.40 -19.33 4.19
CA ILE A 140 14.44 -17.91 4.52
C ILE A 140 15.58 -17.26 3.72
N VAL A 141 15.29 -16.13 3.08
CA VAL A 141 16.27 -15.28 2.40
C VAL A 141 16.13 -13.83 2.88
N ASP A 142 17.21 -13.06 2.79
CA ASP A 142 17.14 -11.62 3.03
C ASP A 142 16.73 -10.89 1.75
N CYS A 143 15.73 -10.02 1.87
CA CYS A 143 15.24 -9.20 0.77
C CYS A 143 15.26 -7.72 1.14
N SER A 144 15.19 -6.89 0.11
CA SER A 144 14.80 -5.48 0.23
C SER A 144 13.38 -5.29 -0.28
N VAL A 145 12.62 -4.40 0.34
CA VAL A 145 11.20 -4.15 0.02
C VAL A 145 10.92 -2.65 -0.04
N SER A 146 10.23 -2.21 -1.09
CA SER A 146 9.79 -0.82 -1.23
C SER A 146 8.39 -0.73 -1.81
N LEU A 147 7.64 0.32 -1.45
CA LEU A 147 6.38 0.64 -2.10
C LEU A 147 6.63 1.23 -3.49
N THR A 148 5.84 0.81 -4.47
CA THR A 148 5.91 1.33 -5.84
C THR A 148 4.72 2.22 -6.14
N ASN A 149 4.82 3.02 -7.21
CA ASN A 149 3.69 3.71 -7.82
C ASN A 149 2.99 2.89 -8.91
N ARG A 150 3.32 1.60 -9.05
CA ARG A 150 2.77 0.72 -10.09
C ARG A 150 1.36 0.26 -9.69
N ASN A 151 0.46 0.26 -10.66
CA ASN A 151 -0.87 -0.29 -10.50
C ASN A 151 -0.88 -1.82 -10.66
N PRO A 152 -1.63 -2.57 -9.82
CA PRO A 152 -1.74 -4.02 -9.94
C PRO A 152 -2.53 -4.45 -11.18
N LEU A 153 -3.56 -3.68 -11.59
CA LEU A 153 -4.39 -3.94 -12.76
C LEU A 153 -3.98 -3.05 -13.93
N ASN A 154 -4.23 -3.50 -15.16
CA ASN A 154 -4.04 -2.68 -16.36
C ASN A 154 -4.85 -1.38 -16.30
N GLY A 155 -4.26 -0.28 -16.78
CA GLY A 155 -4.82 1.06 -16.71
C GLY A 155 -4.21 1.93 -15.60
N ASN A 156 -4.41 3.24 -15.71
CA ASN A 156 -3.77 4.22 -14.83
C ASN A 156 -4.72 4.78 -13.75
N ASP A 157 -6.02 4.66 -13.95
CA ASP A 157 -7.01 5.22 -13.05
C ASP A 157 -7.24 4.33 -11.82
N ALA A 158 -7.53 4.98 -10.69
CA ALA A 158 -8.03 4.28 -9.51
C ALA A 158 -9.39 3.66 -9.81
N ILE A 159 -9.65 2.49 -9.22
CA ILE A 159 -10.85 1.71 -9.52
C ILE A 159 -11.56 1.38 -8.22
N CYS A 160 -12.83 1.76 -8.10
CA CYS A 160 -13.68 1.32 -7.02
C CYS A 160 -14.21 -0.09 -7.29
N TYR A 161 -14.21 -0.94 -6.27
CA TYR A 161 -14.79 -2.27 -6.29
C TYR A 161 -15.73 -2.48 -5.11
N TYR A 162 -16.76 -3.30 -5.32
CA TYR A 162 -17.39 -4.05 -4.24
C TYR A 162 -16.44 -5.16 -3.78
N ARG A 163 -16.41 -5.44 -2.48
CA ARG A 163 -15.62 -6.54 -1.92
C ARG A 163 -16.03 -7.87 -2.58
N PRO A 164 -15.08 -8.72 -2.98
CA PRO A 164 -15.39 -10.05 -3.49
C PRO A 164 -16.28 -10.84 -2.53
N ASN A 165 -17.19 -11.64 -3.09
CA ASN A 165 -18.15 -12.44 -2.33
C ASN A 165 -19.08 -11.65 -1.38
N SER A 166 -19.15 -10.31 -1.49
CA SER A 166 -20.08 -9.49 -0.72
C SER A 166 -21.41 -9.29 -1.46
N GLU A 167 -22.48 -9.04 -0.70
CA GLU A 167 -23.78 -8.64 -1.25
C GLU A 167 -23.66 -7.23 -1.88
N THR A 168 -24.14 -7.06 -3.12
CA THR A 168 -24.06 -5.77 -3.85
C THR A 168 -25.42 -5.10 -4.08
N ASN A 169 -26.52 -5.75 -3.69
CA ASN A 169 -27.90 -5.30 -3.91
C ASN A 169 -28.57 -4.74 -2.64
N ASN A 170 -27.84 -4.61 -1.53
CA ASN A 170 -28.34 -4.01 -0.31
C ASN A 170 -28.24 -2.48 -0.36
N ASN A 171 -29.37 -1.80 -0.24
CA ASN A 171 -29.42 -0.33 -0.34
C ASN A 171 -28.94 0.39 0.93
N TYR A 172 -28.73 -0.30 2.04
CA TYR A 172 -28.31 0.30 3.32
C TYR A 172 -26.97 -0.25 3.83
N TYR A 173 -26.35 -1.14 3.06
CA TYR A 173 -25.09 -1.75 3.40
C TYR A 173 -24.25 -1.95 2.14
N ALA A 174 -22.98 -1.55 2.20
CA ALA A 174 -22.04 -1.79 1.11
C ALA A 174 -20.66 -2.07 1.70
N ILE A 175 -19.89 -2.93 1.04
CA ILE A 175 -18.47 -3.09 1.35
C ILE A 175 -17.68 -2.73 0.10
N LEU A 176 -16.95 -1.62 0.15
CA LEU A 176 -16.25 -1.05 -1.00
C LEU A 176 -14.75 -0.91 -0.73
N GLY A 177 -13.97 -0.93 -1.79
CA GLY A 177 -12.52 -0.76 -1.76
C GLY A 177 -12.05 -0.03 -3.00
N VAL A 178 -10.80 0.44 -2.95
CA VAL A 178 -10.15 1.11 -4.07
C VAL A 178 -8.82 0.42 -4.37
N VAL A 179 -8.61 0.13 -5.65
CA VAL A 179 -7.37 -0.45 -6.19
C VAL A 179 -6.83 0.46 -7.30
N ASN A 180 -5.64 0.16 -7.85
CA ASN A 180 -4.96 1.02 -8.83
C ASN A 180 -4.72 2.45 -8.32
N THR A 181 -4.28 2.56 -7.07
CA THR A 181 -4.09 3.85 -6.42
C THR A 181 -2.72 4.47 -6.74
N GLY A 182 -1.89 3.84 -7.57
CA GLY A 182 -0.55 4.32 -7.90
C GLY A 182 0.36 4.44 -6.68
N GLY A 183 0.29 3.49 -5.74
CA GLY A 183 1.07 3.50 -4.50
C GLY A 183 0.46 4.35 -3.38
N ARG A 184 -0.67 5.02 -3.60
CA ARG A 184 -1.34 5.80 -2.56
C ARG A 184 -2.12 4.87 -1.64
N ILE A 185 -1.72 4.83 -0.37
CA ILE A 185 -2.33 3.95 0.64
C ILE A 185 -3.62 4.60 1.12
N SER A 186 -4.74 3.90 0.98
CA SER A 186 -6.02 4.41 1.48
C SER A 186 -5.98 4.46 3.00
N SER A 187 -6.50 5.54 3.59
CA SER A 187 -6.55 5.77 5.03
C SER A 187 -7.98 5.73 5.55
N SER A 188 -8.92 6.34 4.82
CA SER A 188 -10.34 6.39 5.17
C SER A 188 -11.22 6.41 3.93
N ALA A 189 -12.51 6.13 4.12
CA ALA A 189 -13.50 6.26 3.08
C ALA A 189 -14.83 6.77 3.65
N VAL A 190 -15.55 7.57 2.88
CA VAL A 190 -16.90 8.08 3.21
C VAL A 190 -17.81 7.81 2.03
N ALA A 191 -18.94 7.14 2.25
CA ALA A 191 -19.94 6.86 1.23
C ALA A 191 -21.27 7.46 1.65
N ALA A 192 -21.88 8.32 0.82
CA ALA A 192 -23.13 9.01 1.13
C ALA A 192 -23.13 9.71 2.50
N GLY A 193 -21.98 10.22 2.96
CA GLY A 193 -21.83 10.86 4.28
C GLY A 193 -21.61 9.89 5.46
N VAL A 194 -21.62 8.57 5.22
CA VAL A 194 -21.31 7.54 6.23
C VAL A 194 -19.81 7.23 6.18
N THR A 195 -19.13 7.36 7.32
CA THR A 195 -17.73 6.93 7.46
C THR A 195 -17.64 5.41 7.43
N GLY A 196 -16.83 4.88 6.52
CA GLY A 196 -16.61 3.45 6.40
C GLY A 196 -15.71 2.90 7.50
N ARG A 197 -16.07 1.73 8.04
CA ARG A 197 -15.24 0.96 8.97
C ARG A 197 -14.34 0.02 8.18
N ARG A 198 -13.02 0.15 8.31
CA ARG A 198 -12.10 -0.75 7.62
C ARG A 198 -12.07 -2.13 8.28
N ASN A 199 -12.27 -3.18 7.49
CA ASN A 199 -12.14 -4.57 7.89
C ASN A 199 -10.68 -5.04 7.74
N ASN A 200 -10.35 -6.18 8.36
CA ASN A 200 -9.01 -6.75 8.33
C ASN A 200 -8.51 -7.09 6.93
N ASP A 201 -9.42 -7.28 5.97
CA ASP A 201 -9.11 -7.55 4.57
C ASP A 201 -8.86 -6.30 3.71
N GLY A 202 -8.80 -5.11 4.32
CA GLY A 202 -8.54 -3.87 3.59
C GLY A 202 -9.78 -3.18 3.03
N TRP A 203 -10.95 -3.79 3.11
CA TRP A 203 -12.18 -3.21 2.57
C TRP A 203 -12.92 -2.33 3.58
N PHE A 204 -13.68 -1.36 3.11
CA PHE A 204 -14.49 -0.48 3.95
C PHE A 204 -15.94 -0.92 3.95
N GLU A 205 -16.45 -1.24 5.13
CA GLU A 205 -17.85 -1.48 5.39
C GLU A 205 -18.58 -0.16 5.67
N PHE A 206 -19.69 0.05 4.98
CA PHE A 206 -20.60 1.17 5.18
C PHE A 206 -21.96 0.63 5.59
N ASN A 207 -22.49 1.12 6.72
CA ASN A 207 -23.79 0.74 7.21
C ASN A 207 -24.62 2.00 7.49
N GLY A 208 -25.70 2.18 6.73
CA GLY A 208 -26.62 3.30 6.89
C GLY A 208 -27.62 3.12 8.03
N SER A 209 -27.75 1.95 8.65
CA SER A 209 -28.74 1.72 9.73
C SER A 209 -30.16 2.19 9.38
N GLY A 210 -30.57 2.02 8.13
CA GLY A 210 -31.86 2.49 7.60
C GLY A 210 -31.86 3.87 6.94
N SER A 211 -30.79 4.68 7.09
CA SER A 211 -30.56 5.92 6.33
C SER A 211 -29.13 6.46 6.50
N PRO A 212 -28.42 6.87 5.43
CA PRO A 212 -28.90 7.06 4.06
C PRO A 212 -28.95 5.75 3.27
N LYS A 213 -29.60 5.80 2.10
CA LYS A 213 -29.48 4.75 1.09
C LYS A 213 -28.19 4.97 0.29
N PHE A 214 -27.44 3.90 0.05
CA PHE A 214 -26.30 3.87 -0.87
C PHE A 214 -26.80 3.77 -2.32
N GLN A 215 -27.42 4.85 -2.79
CA GLN A 215 -27.93 4.93 -4.16
C GLN A 215 -26.78 4.87 -5.18
N LYS A 216 -27.06 4.39 -6.40
CA LYS A 216 -26.05 4.28 -7.47
C LYS A 216 -25.36 5.61 -7.80
N ASN A 217 -26.04 6.74 -7.67
CA ASN A 217 -25.48 8.07 -7.91
C ASN A 217 -24.84 8.71 -6.67
N ALA A 218 -24.93 8.07 -5.49
CA ALA A 218 -24.27 8.57 -4.29
C ALA A 218 -22.75 8.47 -4.44
N GLU A 219 -22.03 9.43 -3.89
CA GLU A 219 -20.57 9.47 -3.94
C GLU A 219 -19.96 8.59 -2.85
N VAL A 220 -18.89 7.90 -3.20
CA VAL A 220 -17.89 7.34 -2.27
C VAL A 220 -16.55 8.02 -2.51
N VAL A 221 -15.95 8.53 -1.44
CA VAL A 221 -14.65 9.21 -1.45
C VAL A 221 -13.67 8.40 -0.63
N PHE A 222 -12.56 8.00 -1.25
CA PHE A 222 -11.42 7.38 -0.58
C PHE A 222 -10.33 8.42 -0.37
N ARG A 223 -9.89 8.61 0.88
CA ARG A 223 -8.75 9.47 1.21
C ARG A 223 -7.50 8.62 1.39
N TYR A 224 -6.36 9.18 1.03
CA TYR A 224 -5.06 8.51 1.09
C TYR A 224 -4.18 9.11 2.20
N GLU A 225 -3.15 8.37 2.61
CA GLU A 225 -2.18 8.80 3.62
C GLU A 225 -1.37 10.04 3.17
N ASP A 226 -1.25 10.28 1.86
CA ASP A 226 -0.59 11.47 1.30
C ASP A 226 -1.48 12.73 1.26
N GLY A 227 -2.71 12.64 1.75
CA GLY A 227 -3.70 13.73 1.76
C GLY A 227 -4.52 13.86 0.49
N SER A 228 -4.20 13.13 -0.59
CA SER A 228 -5.01 13.11 -1.81
C SER A 228 -6.25 12.23 -1.66
N SER A 229 -7.14 12.25 -2.66
CA SER A 229 -8.35 11.43 -2.67
C SER A 229 -8.76 10.97 -4.08
N SER A 230 -9.59 9.93 -4.13
CA SER A 230 -10.34 9.55 -5.33
C SER A 230 -11.82 9.46 -5.00
N SER A 231 -12.68 9.88 -5.93
CA SER A 231 -14.13 9.87 -5.79
C SER A 231 -14.78 9.03 -6.87
N PHE A 232 -15.84 8.32 -6.52
CA PHE A 232 -16.63 7.51 -7.44
C PHE A 232 -18.11 7.65 -7.12
N GLN A 233 -18.96 7.50 -8.13
CA GLN A 233 -20.35 7.13 -7.88
C GLN A 233 -20.39 5.63 -7.52
N ILE A 234 -21.17 5.27 -6.51
CA ILE A 234 -21.29 3.87 -6.05
C ILE A 234 -21.68 2.93 -7.21
N GLY A 235 -22.55 3.38 -8.11
CA GLY A 235 -22.98 2.62 -9.29
C GLY A 235 -21.86 2.36 -10.31
N ASN A 236 -20.74 3.08 -10.24
CA ASN A 236 -19.56 2.87 -11.07
C ASN A 236 -18.53 1.96 -10.40
N CYS A 237 -18.74 1.56 -9.14
CA CYS A 237 -17.90 0.56 -8.49
C CYS A 237 -18.13 -0.81 -9.15
N ARG A 238 -17.05 -1.47 -9.54
CA ARG A 238 -17.09 -2.76 -10.22
C ARG A 238 -17.47 -3.86 -9.24
N ASN A 239 -18.16 -4.90 -9.72
CA ASN A 239 -18.35 -6.11 -8.93
C ASN A 239 -16.99 -6.81 -8.74
N GLY A 240 -16.60 -7.08 -7.48
CA GLY A 240 -15.36 -7.78 -7.14
C GLY A 240 -15.35 -9.25 -7.55
N GLY A 241 -16.52 -9.84 -7.81
CA GLY A 241 -16.67 -11.23 -8.23
C GLY A 241 -16.20 -12.21 -7.15
N GLN A 242 -15.54 -13.27 -7.60
CA GLN A 242 -14.79 -14.17 -6.72
C GLN A 242 -13.41 -13.58 -6.40
N VAL A 243 -12.74 -14.11 -5.38
CA VAL A 243 -11.38 -13.67 -5.06
C VAL A 243 -10.39 -14.09 -6.16
N GLN A 244 -9.49 -13.20 -6.54
CA GLN A 244 -8.39 -13.48 -7.45
C GLN A 244 -7.39 -14.44 -6.81
N ILE A 245 -7.12 -15.56 -7.50
CA ILE A 245 -6.05 -16.49 -7.16
C ILE A 245 -4.85 -16.24 -8.07
N PHE A 246 -3.72 -15.84 -7.51
CA PHE A 246 -2.48 -15.58 -8.23
C PHE A 246 -1.67 -16.87 -8.36
N ARG A 247 -1.12 -17.13 -9.55
CA ARG A 247 -0.42 -18.38 -9.92
C ARG A 247 0.94 -18.07 -10.56
#